data_AF-M7BLX0-F1
#
_entry.id   AF-M7BLX0-F1
#
_cell.length_a   1.000
_cell.length_b   1.000
_cell.length_c   1.000
_cell.angle_alpha   90.00
_cell.angle_beta   90.00
_cell.angle_gamma   90.00
#
_symmetry.space_group_name_H-M   'P 1'
#
loop_
_entity.id
_entity.type
_entity.pdbx_description
1 polymer ?
#
loop_
_entity_poly.entity_id
_entity_poly.type
_entity_poly.pdbx_seq_one_letter_code
_entity_poly.pdbx_strand_id
1 'polypeptide(L)'
;MEPAQITAAVMSIVNTLRIIMQNQNRQKQARRRWQRGDKSDEDMDTDFSQSKGPGNLAILVAMGQAHAMERRFWARETSTDWWDRIVLQVWDDSQWLRNFRMREGTFMEL
;
A
#
# COMPACT_ATOMS: atom_id res chain seq x y z
N MET A 1 1.73 38.96 10.97
CA MET A 1 1.88 37.52 10.74
C MET A 1 3.25 37.11 11.25
N GLU A 2 3.32 36.12 12.13
CA GLU A 2 4.58 35.70 12.75
C GLU A 2 5.48 34.98 11.73
N PRO A 3 6.78 35.33 11.60
CA PRO A 3 7.70 34.71 10.64
C PRO A 3 7.84 33.19 10.83
N ALA A 4 7.64 32.68 12.04
CA ALA A 4 7.64 31.25 12.33
C ALA A 4 6.50 30.49 11.61
N GLN A 5 5.32 31.10 11.48
CA GLN A 5 4.16 30.48 10.82
C GLN A 5 4.39 30.38 9.30
N ILE A 6 5.03 31.38 8.71
CA ILE A 6 5.38 31.40 7.29
C ILE A 6 6.40 30.29 7.00
N THR A 7 7.45 30.18 7.82
CA THR A 7 8.48 29.14 7.66
C THR A 7 7.90 27.73 7.80
N ALA A 8 7.01 27.51 8.78
CA ALA A 8 6.33 26.23 8.97
C ALA A 8 5.42 25.88 7.77
N ALA A 9 4.66 26.85 7.26
CA ALA A 9 3.81 26.66 6.09
C ALA A 9 4.63 26.31 4.83
N VAL A 10 5.73 27.02 4.59
CA VAL A 10 6.62 26.75 3.45
C VAL A 10 7.25 25.35 3.57
N MET A 11 7.72 24.95 4.74
CA MET A 11 8.28 23.60 4.95
C MET A 11 7.23 22.50 4.74
N SER A 12 5.99 22.73 5.18
CA SER A 12 4.87 21.80 4.95
C SER A 12 4.56 21.65 3.46
N ILE A 13 4.50 22.76 2.72
CA ILE A 13 4.26 22.77 1.27
C ILE A 13 5.39 22.05 0.53
N VAL A 14 6.65 22.34 0.86
CA VAL A 14 7.80 21.69 0.21
C VAL A 14 7.83 20.18 0.49
N ASN A 15 7.53 19.77 1.72
CA ASN A 15 7.51 18.36 2.09
C ASN A 15 6.36 17.60 1.41
N THR A 16 5.18 18.18 1.34
CA THR A 16 4.03 17.58 0.62
C THR A 16 4.31 17.45 -0.88
N LEU A 17 4.87 18.48 -1.51
CA LEU A 17 5.28 18.42 -2.92
C LEU A 17 6.34 17.35 -3.18
N ARG A 18 7.35 17.23 -2.31
CA ARG A 18 8.38 16.18 -2.42
C ARG A 18 7.79 14.77 -2.35
N ILE A 19 6.84 14.54 -1.45
CA ILE A 19 6.18 13.24 -1.28
C ILE A 19 5.32 12.90 -2.52
N ILE A 20 4.55 13.87 -3.02
CA ILE A 20 3.71 13.69 -4.22
C ILE A 20 4.59 13.31 -5.42
N MET A 21 5.70 14.02 -5.61
CA MET A 21 6.60 13.77 -6.74
C MET A 21 7.27 12.39 -6.65
N GLN A 22 7.68 11.97 -5.46
CA GLN A 22 8.25 10.63 -5.24
C GLN A 22 7.23 9.51 -5.51
N ASN A 23 5.98 9.71 -5.10
CA ASN A 23 4.92 8.71 -5.29
C ASN A 23 4.56 8.55 -6.77
N GLN A 24 4.44 9.66 -7.51
CA GLN A 24 4.23 9.63 -8.96
C GLN A 24 5.35 8.89 -9.69
N ASN A 25 6.60 9.08 -9.26
CA ASN A 25 7.75 8.43 -9.89
C ASN A 25 7.77 6.91 -9.62
N ARG A 26 7.41 6.50 -8.39
CA ARG A 26 7.23 5.08 -8.04
C ARG A 26 6.12 4.42 -8.85
N GLN A 27 4.98 5.09 -9.00
CA GLN A 27 3.88 4.56 -9.81
C GLN A 27 4.27 4.40 -11.29
N LYS A 28 4.99 5.38 -11.86
CA LYS A 28 5.53 5.27 -13.23
C LYS A 28 6.49 4.09 -13.37
N GLN A 29 7.35 3.84 -12.38
CA GLN A 29 8.26 2.68 -12.39
C GLN A 29 7.51 1.36 -12.25
N ALA A 30 6.51 1.27 -11.38
CA ALA A 30 5.68 0.08 -11.26
C ALA A 30 5.00 -0.24 -12.59
N ARG A 31 4.34 0.75 -13.23
CA ARG A 31 3.72 0.58 -14.56
C ARG A 31 4.69 0.05 -15.62
N ARG A 32 5.94 0.53 -15.64
CA ARG A 32 6.98 0.02 -16.55
C ARG A 32 7.36 -1.44 -16.27
N ARG A 33 7.36 -1.88 -15.01
CA ARG A 33 7.63 -3.28 -14.64
C ARG A 33 6.49 -4.20 -15.06
N TRP A 34 5.25 -3.77 -14.86
CA TRP A 34 4.06 -4.52 -15.30
C TRP A 34 4.06 -4.75 -16.82
N GLN A 35 4.41 -3.74 -17.62
CA GLN A 35 4.51 -3.88 -19.08
C GLN A 35 5.66 -4.78 -19.57
N ARG A 36 6.66 -5.07 -18.71
CA ARG A 36 7.80 -5.92 -19.06
C ARG A 36 7.57 -7.40 -18.74
N GLY A 37 6.55 -7.71 -17.94
CA GLY A 37 6.18 -9.10 -17.58
C GLY A 37 5.18 -9.76 -18.53
N ASP A 38 4.66 -9.01 -19.52
CA ASP A 38 3.58 -9.43 -20.43
C ASP A 38 4.11 -9.93 -21.80
N LYS A 39 5.34 -10.45 -21.84
CA LYS A 39 5.96 -11.00 -23.07
C LYS A 39 6.66 -12.33 -22.79
N SER A 40 5.95 -13.29 -22.20
CA SER A 40 6.42 -14.67 -22.15
C SER A 40 5.27 -15.63 -22.46
N ASP A 41 4.78 -15.55 -23.69
CA ASP A 41 4.12 -16.69 -24.33
C ASP A 41 5.14 -17.26 -25.33
N GLU A 42 5.80 -18.35 -24.94
CA GLU A 42 5.90 -19.58 -25.74
C GLU A 42 6.87 -20.57 -25.09
N ASP A 43 6.31 -21.77 -24.89
CA ASP A 43 6.96 -23.07 -24.91
C ASP A 43 7.86 -23.48 -23.73
N MET A 44 7.30 -24.30 -22.85
CA MET A 44 7.89 -25.60 -22.49
C MET A 44 6.77 -26.52 -22.02
N ASP A 45 6.46 -27.53 -22.83
CA ASP A 45 5.94 -28.81 -22.32
C ASP A 45 6.87 -29.28 -21.20
N THR A 46 6.37 -29.33 -19.96
CA THR A 46 7.06 -30.02 -18.86
C THR A 46 6.01 -30.67 -17.98
N ASP A 47 5.76 -31.93 -18.32
CA ASP A 47 5.61 -33.07 -17.43
C ASP A 47 5.08 -32.75 -16.01
N PHE A 48 3.86 -33.21 -15.77
CA PHE A 48 3.20 -33.26 -14.48
C PHE A 48 3.98 -34.18 -13.52
N SER A 49 5.08 -33.72 -12.93
CA SER A 49 5.64 -34.31 -11.70
C SER A 49 6.74 -33.47 -11.07
N GLN A 50 6.55 -33.20 -9.77
CA GLN A 50 7.48 -32.61 -8.81
C GLN A 50 7.64 -31.08 -8.88
N SER A 51 6.68 -30.37 -8.27
CA SER A 51 6.96 -29.04 -7.74
C SER A 51 8.05 -29.18 -6.65
N LYS A 52 9.30 -28.96 -7.03
CA LYS A 52 10.42 -28.67 -6.14
C LYS A 52 10.27 -27.25 -5.54
N GLY A 53 9.04 -26.86 -5.21
CA GLY A 53 8.74 -25.64 -4.47
C GLY A 53 9.06 -25.88 -3.00
N PRO A 54 9.45 -24.85 -2.23
CA PRO A 54 9.64 -24.98 -0.80
C PRO A 54 8.36 -25.55 -0.20
N GLY A 55 8.43 -26.77 0.35
CA GLY A 55 7.29 -27.42 0.98
C GLY A 55 6.71 -26.51 2.07
N ASN A 56 5.44 -26.70 2.42
CA ASN A 56 4.73 -25.86 3.40
C ASN A 56 5.51 -25.60 4.69
N LEU A 57 6.37 -26.54 5.13
CA LEU A 57 7.30 -26.35 6.24
C LEU A 57 8.35 -25.26 6.00
N ALA A 58 8.95 -25.18 4.82
CA ALA A 58 9.94 -24.16 4.48
C ALA A 58 9.32 -22.76 4.42
N ILE A 59 8.05 -22.66 4.02
CA ILE A 59 7.28 -21.41 4.09
C ILE A 59 7.02 -21.03 5.56
N LEU A 60 6.64 -21.98 6.42
CA LEU A 60 6.41 -21.75 7.84
C LEU A 60 7.69 -21.32 8.58
N VAL A 61 8.82 -21.95 8.26
CA VAL A 61 10.15 -21.57 8.80
C VAL A 61 10.53 -20.16 8.32
N ALA A 62 10.31 -19.84 7.05
CA ALA A 62 10.54 -18.50 6.53
C ALA A 62 9.64 -17.44 7.18
N MET A 63 8.39 -17.78 7.54
CA MET A 63 7.49 -16.90 8.29
C MET A 63 7.90 -16.74 9.76
N GLY A 64 8.35 -17.81 10.43
CA GLY A 64 8.85 -17.74 11.81
C GLY A 64 10.16 -16.96 11.94
N GLN A 65 10.93 -16.89 10.85
CA GLN A 65 12.17 -16.15 10.74
C GLN A 65 11.99 -14.74 10.15
N ALA A 66 10.79 -14.41 9.68
CA ALA A 66 10.39 -13.03 9.43
C ALA A 66 10.33 -12.34 10.80
N HIS A 67 11.45 -11.74 11.20
CA HIS A 67 11.48 -10.77 12.27
C HIS A 67 10.23 -9.89 12.12
N ALA A 68 9.43 -9.80 13.18
CA ALA A 68 8.39 -8.79 13.30
C ALA A 68 9.11 -7.44 13.27
N MET A 69 9.48 -7.00 12.06
CA MET A 69 9.86 -5.64 11.81
C MET A 69 8.66 -4.85 12.23
N GLU A 70 8.81 -4.13 13.33
CA GLU A 70 7.87 -3.13 13.79
C GLU A 70 7.61 -2.23 12.59
N ARG A 71 6.49 -2.48 11.92
CA ARG A 71 6.08 -1.66 10.79
C ARG A 71 5.82 -0.31 11.42
N ARG A 72 6.69 0.66 11.17
CA ARG A 72 6.40 2.07 11.47
C ARG A 72 5.07 2.35 10.82
N PHE A 73 4.01 2.34 11.63
CA PHE A 73 2.68 2.60 11.17
C PHE A 73 2.73 3.96 10.47
N TRP A 74 2.20 4.03 9.26
CA TRP A 74 2.03 5.31 8.58
C TRP A 74 1.01 6.21 9.31
N ALA A 75 0.38 5.69 10.37
CA ALA A 75 -0.42 6.44 11.31
C ALA A 75 0.42 6.83 12.53
N ARG A 76 0.58 8.15 12.72
CA ARG A 76 0.95 8.71 14.02
C ARG A 76 -0.21 8.42 14.98
N GLU A 77 0.04 8.03 16.23
CA GLU A 77 -1.01 7.74 17.25
C GLU A 77 -2.10 8.81 17.36
N THR A 78 -1.78 10.05 16.96
CA THR A 78 -2.65 11.22 17.06
C THR A 78 -3.45 11.55 15.80
N SER A 79 -3.32 10.81 14.70
CA SER A 79 -3.86 11.21 13.40
C SER A 79 -4.81 10.18 12.81
N THR A 80 -5.97 10.03 13.43
CA THR A 80 -7.16 9.47 12.78
C THR A 80 -7.77 10.44 11.77
N ASP A 81 -7.23 11.66 11.61
CA ASP A 81 -7.79 12.72 10.75
C ASP A 81 -8.07 12.25 9.30
N TRP A 82 -7.18 11.45 8.71
CA TRP A 82 -7.43 10.87 7.38
C TRP A 82 -8.60 9.87 7.40
N TRP A 83 -8.65 9.02 8.43
CA TRP A 83 -9.73 8.06 8.61
C TRP A 83 -11.07 8.80 8.79
N ASP A 84 -11.12 9.73 9.73
CA ASP A 84 -12.34 10.44 10.10
C ASP A 84 -12.85 11.36 8.98
N ARG A 85 -11.96 12.13 8.34
CA ARG A 85 -12.37 13.13 7.33
C ARG A 85 -12.50 12.58 5.93
N ILE A 86 -11.77 11.54 5.57
CA ILE A 86 -11.78 11.02 4.21
C ILE A 86 -12.59 9.73 4.14
N VAL A 87 -12.28 8.76 4.99
CA VAL A 87 -12.92 7.45 4.93
C VAL A 87 -14.34 7.50 5.52
N LEU A 88 -14.54 8.14 6.67
CA LEU A 88 -15.86 8.20 7.31
C LEU A 88 -16.76 9.31 6.77
N GLN A 89 -16.21 10.46 6.40
CA GLN A 89 -17.04 11.62 6.00
C GLN A 89 -17.26 11.78 4.50
N VAL A 90 -16.34 11.34 3.65
CA VAL A 90 -16.35 11.66 2.21
C VAL A 90 -16.64 10.46 1.33
N TRP A 91 -16.28 9.25 1.76
CA TRP A 91 -16.46 8.06 0.94
C TRP A 91 -17.90 7.58 0.92
N ASP A 92 -18.32 7.11 -0.25
CA ASP A 92 -19.59 6.41 -0.44
C ASP A 92 -19.38 4.89 -0.48
N ASP A 93 -20.49 4.15 -0.49
CA ASP A 93 -20.50 2.69 -0.53
C ASP A 93 -19.68 2.11 -1.71
N SER A 94 -19.54 2.85 -2.82
CA SER A 94 -18.75 2.40 -3.96
C SER A 94 -17.24 2.43 -3.67
N GLN A 95 -16.77 3.46 -2.96
CA GLN A 95 -15.37 3.54 -2.51
C GLN A 95 -15.09 2.52 -1.42
N TRP A 96 -16.03 2.30 -0.50
CA TRP A 96 -15.95 1.25 0.50
C TRP A 96 -15.83 -0.14 -0.14
N LEU A 97 -16.71 -0.46 -1.10
CA LEU A 97 -16.65 -1.72 -1.84
C LEU A 97 -15.34 -1.89 -2.63
N ARG A 98 -14.79 -0.81 -3.20
CA ARG A 98 -13.56 -0.88 -3.98
C ARG A 98 -12.31 -1.10 -3.12
N ASN A 99 -12.23 -0.48 -1.95
CA ASN A 99 -11.03 -0.50 -1.11
C ASN A 99 -11.08 -1.58 -0.02
N PHE A 100 -12.23 -1.75 0.61
CA PHE A 100 -12.43 -2.69 1.71
C PHE A 100 -13.21 -3.95 1.30
N ARG A 101 -13.78 -3.99 0.09
CA ARG A 101 -14.62 -5.10 -0.42
C ARG A 101 -15.86 -5.38 0.43
N MET A 102 -16.33 -4.37 1.14
CA MET A 102 -17.55 -4.39 1.93
C MET A 102 -18.18 -2.99 1.96
N ARG A 103 -19.42 -2.91 2.44
CA ARG A 103 -20.12 -1.64 2.64
C ARG A 103 -19.73 -1.02 3.98
N GLU A 104 -19.90 0.29 4.12
CA GLU A 104 -19.58 1.02 5.36
C GLU A 104 -20.35 0.44 6.55
N GLY A 105 -21.67 0.25 6.40
CA GLY A 105 -22.51 -0.28 7.48
C GLY A 105 -22.05 -1.65 7.98
N THR A 106 -21.66 -2.56 7.06
CA THR A 106 -21.13 -3.88 7.43
C THR A 106 -19.80 -3.78 8.17
N PHE A 107 -18.96 -2.82 7.79
CA PHE A 107 -17.69 -2.61 8.49
C PHE A 107 -17.88 -2.09 9.92
N MET A 108 -18.88 -1.24 10.14
CA MET A 108 -19.17 -0.67 11.47
C MET A 108 -19.84 -1.66 12.44
N GLU A 109 -20.36 -2.78 11.94
CA GLU A 109 -20.97 -3.84 12.75
C GLU A 109 -19.97 -4.91 13.23
N LEU A 110 -18.71 -4.85 12.75
CA LEU A 110 -17.62 -5.75 13.16
C LEU A 110 -16.95 -5.28 14.45
#